data_AF-A0ABD3BX48-F1
#
_entry.id   AF-A0ABD3BX48-F1
#
_cell.length_a   1.000
_cell.length_b   1.000
_cell.length_c   1.000
_cell.angle_alpha   90.00
_cell.angle_beta   90.00
_cell.angle_gamma   90.00
#
_symmetry.space_group_name_H-M   'P 1'
#
loop_
_entity.id
_entity.type
_entity.pdbx_description
1 polymer ?
#
loop_
_entity_poly.entity_id
_entity_poly.type
_entity_poly.pdbx_seq_one_letter_code
_entity_poly.pdbx_strand_id
1 'polypeptide(L)'
;MAEEEDIHASALKSQLNQTNWKHEMERSQSQVDDLQEKLVEVRACIQGSEANVKKELNVLWRRVKTLATLLTYLKSKARIMAVPHLAYMCCGIKKLDAVGLVDKNGVPLSGWARNVDISSFDSVDEETWTALSGQEGSLDEQDGVYISELLKSVQMVTDVMETLVKRVIMAESETATEKEKVTVGQEEIKKKAVQIDNIQRVEDLVEETSRQRQRASENEQELCRVKQDFESLKSYVSTLISVRETLLSSEKQFQTIEKHFERLVAKTSLLETEKLLKEAEVQKLMEENVRLSALLDKKEAQLVAMNEQCKVMALNASNI
;
A
#
# COMPACT_ATOMS: atom_id res chain seq x y z
N MET A 1 -49.42 149.60 45.89
CA MET A 1 -48.85 149.27 44.58
C MET A 1 -48.25 147.86 44.68
N ALA A 2 -48.42 147.07 43.61
CA ALA A 2 -47.94 145.69 43.38
C ALA A 2 -48.88 144.55 43.82
N GLU A 3 -49.83 144.19 42.96
CA GLU A 3 -50.54 142.90 43.02
C GLU A 3 -50.95 142.41 41.61
N GLU A 4 -50.06 142.60 40.61
CA GLU A 4 -50.34 142.24 39.21
C GLU A 4 -49.28 141.33 38.54
N GLU A 5 -48.24 140.85 39.24
CA GLU A 5 -47.18 140.04 38.61
C GLU A 5 -47.23 138.52 38.88
N ASP A 6 -48.09 138.01 39.76
CA ASP A 6 -48.06 136.59 40.16
C ASP A 6 -48.93 135.63 39.29
N ILE A 7 -49.80 136.18 38.42
CA ILE A 7 -50.71 135.35 37.59
C ILE A 7 -50.03 134.84 36.30
N HIS A 8 -48.98 135.53 35.81
CA HIS A 8 -48.28 135.13 34.58
C HIS A 8 -47.23 134.02 34.79
N ALA A 9 -46.65 133.88 35.99
CA ALA A 9 -45.65 132.86 36.29
C ALA A 9 -46.26 131.45 36.44
N SER A 10 -47.50 131.34 36.93
CA SER A 10 -48.20 130.06 37.13
C SER A 10 -48.76 129.47 35.83
N ALA A 11 -49.22 130.33 34.90
CA ALA A 11 -49.73 129.93 33.59
C ALA A 11 -48.62 129.44 32.62
N LEU A 12 -47.42 130.04 32.68
CA LEU A 12 -46.27 129.60 31.87
C LEU A 12 -45.66 128.28 32.39
N LYS A 13 -45.68 128.03 33.71
CA LYS A 13 -45.20 126.77 34.31
C LYS A 13 -46.15 125.59 34.07
N SER A 14 -47.46 125.83 34.06
CA SER A 14 -48.46 124.80 33.75
C SER A 14 -48.42 124.41 32.28
N GLN A 15 -48.27 125.37 31.35
CA GLN A 15 -48.08 125.08 29.92
C GLN A 15 -46.75 124.35 29.65
N LEU A 16 -45.64 124.77 30.26
CA LEU A 16 -44.34 124.13 30.06
C LEU A 16 -44.31 122.69 30.59
N ASN A 17 -44.89 122.44 31.77
CA ASN A 17 -45.03 121.10 32.30
C ASN A 17 -45.95 120.25 31.43
N GLN A 18 -47.09 120.79 30.96
CA GLN A 18 -48.03 120.06 30.10
C GLN A 18 -47.40 119.69 28.74
N THR A 19 -46.53 120.53 28.16
CA THR A 19 -45.75 120.19 26.96
C THR A 19 -44.62 119.20 27.23
N ASN A 20 -43.99 119.27 28.40
CA ASN A 20 -42.90 118.36 28.77
C ASN A 20 -43.42 116.93 29.04
N TRP A 21 -44.51 116.78 29.80
CA TRP A 21 -45.18 115.49 30.01
C TRP A 21 -45.68 114.88 28.69
N LYS A 22 -46.14 115.72 27.74
CA LYS A 22 -46.55 115.26 26.42
C LYS A 22 -45.38 114.77 25.58
N HIS A 23 -44.28 115.52 25.54
CA HIS A 23 -43.07 115.11 24.81
C HIS A 23 -42.38 113.89 25.45
N GLU A 24 -42.41 113.76 26.78
CA GLU A 24 -41.85 112.61 27.50
C GLU A 24 -42.74 111.36 27.32
N MET A 25 -44.07 111.52 27.30
CA MET A 25 -45.01 110.45 26.97
C MET A 25 -44.88 110.02 25.50
N GLU A 26 -44.73 110.95 24.56
CA GLU A 26 -44.48 110.65 23.14
C GLU A 26 -43.11 109.98 22.92
N ARG A 27 -42.07 110.43 23.64
CA ARG A 27 -40.73 109.79 23.60
C ARG A 27 -40.74 108.40 24.23
N SER A 28 -41.45 108.23 25.34
CA SER A 28 -41.61 106.93 25.99
C SER A 28 -42.46 105.99 25.14
N GLN A 29 -43.50 106.50 24.49
CA GLN A 29 -44.33 105.74 23.57
C GLN A 29 -43.52 105.31 22.34
N SER A 30 -42.75 106.21 21.74
CA SER A 30 -41.84 105.87 20.62
C SER A 30 -40.77 104.85 21.03
N GLN A 31 -40.23 104.91 22.25
CA GLN A 31 -39.30 103.89 22.76
C GLN A 31 -39.98 102.55 23.00
N VAL A 32 -41.23 102.56 23.49
CA VAL A 32 -42.03 101.33 23.63
C VAL A 32 -42.33 100.74 22.27
N ASP A 33 -42.73 101.56 21.29
CA ASP A 33 -43.02 101.12 19.92
C ASP A 33 -41.77 100.54 19.23
N ASP A 34 -40.60 101.19 19.34
CA ASP A 34 -39.30 100.69 18.86
C ASP A 34 -38.91 99.36 19.53
N LEU A 35 -39.12 99.23 20.84
CA LEU A 35 -38.86 97.99 21.57
C LEU A 35 -39.84 96.88 21.17
N GLN A 36 -41.10 97.24 20.88
CA GLN A 36 -42.13 96.30 20.45
C GLN A 36 -41.84 95.78 19.03
N GLU A 37 -41.37 96.64 18.13
CA GLU A 37 -40.89 96.27 16.80
C GLU A 37 -39.70 95.31 16.87
N LYS A 38 -38.68 95.64 17.67
CA LYS A 38 -37.52 94.75 17.90
C LYS A 38 -37.91 93.40 18.52
N LEU A 39 -38.90 93.39 19.41
CA LEU A 39 -39.39 92.15 20.01
C LEU A 39 -40.12 91.29 18.97
N VAL A 40 -40.89 91.89 18.06
CA VAL A 40 -41.51 91.19 16.92
C VAL A 40 -40.44 90.63 15.97
N GLU A 41 -39.40 91.38 15.67
CA GLU A 41 -38.28 90.95 14.81
C GLU A 41 -37.51 89.77 15.43
N VAL A 42 -37.12 89.87 16.71
CA VAL A 42 -36.44 88.78 17.42
C VAL A 42 -37.33 87.54 17.51
N ARG A 43 -38.63 87.72 17.75
CA ARG A 43 -39.59 86.61 17.78
C ARG A 43 -39.72 85.94 16.42
N ALA A 44 -39.69 86.71 15.32
CA ALA A 44 -39.67 86.18 13.96
C ALA A 44 -38.35 85.42 13.65
N CYS A 45 -37.19 85.94 14.07
CA CYS A 45 -35.90 85.26 13.92
C CYS A 45 -35.86 83.91 14.67
N ILE A 46 -36.33 83.87 15.92
CA ILE A 46 -36.38 82.63 16.72
C ILE A 46 -37.31 81.61 16.07
N GLN A 47 -38.50 82.03 15.64
CA GLN A 47 -39.50 81.15 15.05
C GLN A 47 -39.06 80.61 13.67
N GLY A 48 -38.33 81.41 12.88
CA GLY A 48 -37.68 80.98 11.65
C GLY A 48 -36.56 79.96 11.90
N SER A 49 -35.74 80.17 12.92
CA SER A 49 -34.67 79.24 13.32
C SER A 49 -35.23 77.90 13.79
N GLU A 50 -36.28 77.89 14.59
CA GLU A 50 -36.93 76.67 15.10
C GLU A 50 -37.56 75.84 13.97
N ALA A 51 -38.21 76.51 13.01
CA ALA A 51 -38.79 75.84 11.84
C ALA A 51 -37.72 75.18 10.95
N ASN A 52 -36.53 75.78 10.84
CA ASN A 52 -35.42 75.20 10.08
C ASN A 52 -34.84 73.95 10.77
N VAL A 53 -34.56 74.02 12.07
CA VAL A 53 -34.06 72.87 12.86
C VAL A 53 -35.03 71.69 12.82
N LYS A 54 -36.34 71.96 12.86
CA LYS A 54 -37.37 70.91 12.76
C LYS A 54 -37.41 70.22 11.39
N LYS A 55 -37.11 70.95 10.30
CA LYS A 55 -37.00 70.36 8.95
C LYS A 55 -35.76 69.48 8.83
N GLU A 56 -34.61 69.95 9.30
CA GLU A 56 -33.37 69.17 9.31
C GLU A 56 -33.49 67.88 10.13
N LEU A 57 -34.12 67.95 11.31
CA LEU A 57 -34.39 66.78 12.15
C LEU A 57 -35.30 65.77 11.43
N ASN A 58 -36.32 66.24 10.71
CA ASN A 58 -37.22 65.36 9.95
C ASN A 58 -36.49 64.67 8.78
N VAL A 59 -35.62 65.37 8.07
CA VAL A 59 -34.78 64.77 7.00
C VAL A 59 -33.85 63.72 7.59
N LEU A 60 -33.14 64.04 8.68
CA LEU A 60 -32.25 63.10 9.35
C LEU A 60 -32.99 61.85 9.83
N TRP A 61 -34.19 62.03 10.42
CA TRP A 61 -35.02 60.92 10.87
C TRP A 61 -35.43 59.99 9.72
N ARG A 62 -35.82 60.53 8.56
CA ARG A 62 -36.13 59.73 7.36
C ARG A 62 -34.90 58.97 6.88
N ARG A 63 -33.74 59.62 6.78
CA ARG A 63 -32.47 58.97 6.40
C ARG A 63 -32.11 57.82 7.33
N VAL A 64 -32.21 58.02 8.64
CA VAL A 64 -31.96 56.99 9.65
C VAL A 64 -32.94 55.82 9.50
N LYS A 65 -34.23 56.11 9.28
CA LYS A 65 -35.26 55.08 9.06
C LYS A 65 -34.98 54.25 7.80
N THR A 66 -34.59 54.89 6.69
CA THR A 66 -34.20 54.22 5.45
C THR A 66 -32.96 53.34 5.66
N LEU A 67 -31.91 53.88 6.29
CA LEU A 67 -30.69 53.13 6.60
C LEU A 67 -30.99 51.90 7.48
N ALA A 68 -31.85 52.04 8.48
CA ALA A 68 -32.25 50.93 9.36
C ALA A 68 -32.95 49.79 8.59
N THR A 69 -33.84 50.13 7.65
CA THR A 69 -34.52 49.16 6.79
C THR A 69 -33.54 48.43 5.89
N LEU A 70 -32.64 49.18 5.22
CA LEU A 70 -31.64 48.60 4.31
C LEU A 70 -30.62 47.72 5.05
N LEU A 71 -30.20 48.12 6.25
CA LEU A 71 -29.34 47.30 7.10
C LEU A 71 -30.03 46.00 7.53
N THR A 72 -31.34 46.08 7.82
CA THR A 72 -32.15 44.90 8.14
C THR A 72 -32.27 43.95 6.95
N TYR A 73 -32.44 44.49 5.73
CA TYR A 73 -32.41 43.72 4.49
C TYR A 73 -31.08 43.00 4.31
N LEU A 74 -29.95 43.73 4.37
CA LEU A 74 -28.61 43.14 4.22
C LEU A 74 -28.36 42.04 5.28
N LYS A 75 -28.78 42.28 6.52
CA LYS A 75 -28.68 41.30 7.60
C LYS A 75 -29.51 40.05 7.32
N SER A 76 -30.73 40.21 6.79
CA SER A 76 -31.57 39.07 6.39
C SER A 76 -30.92 38.29 5.24
N LYS A 77 -30.45 38.99 4.20
CA LYS A 77 -29.80 38.38 3.05
C LYS A 77 -28.52 37.63 3.42
N ALA A 78 -27.70 38.19 4.32
CA ALA A 78 -26.52 37.52 4.87
C ALA A 78 -26.86 36.21 5.59
N ARG A 79 -27.93 36.20 6.40
CA ARG A 79 -28.37 34.98 7.11
C ARG A 79 -28.81 33.90 6.14
N ILE A 80 -29.56 34.25 5.10
CA ILE A 80 -30.02 33.30 4.09
C ILE A 80 -28.82 32.72 3.33
N MET A 81 -27.86 33.56 2.95
CA MET A 81 -26.63 33.17 2.27
C MET A 81 -25.67 32.32 3.13
N ALA A 82 -25.74 32.43 4.47
CA ALA A 82 -24.94 31.61 5.38
C ALA A 82 -25.44 30.16 5.49
N VAL A 83 -26.67 29.88 5.05
CA VAL A 83 -27.27 28.55 5.10
C VAL A 83 -27.13 27.88 3.74
N PRO A 84 -26.34 26.80 3.58
CA PRO A 84 -25.96 26.28 2.26
C PRO A 84 -27.17 25.99 1.35
N HIS A 85 -28.16 25.23 1.81
CA HIS A 85 -29.33 24.88 1.01
C HIS A 85 -30.17 26.10 0.58
N LEU A 86 -30.26 27.14 1.42
CA LEU A 86 -30.93 28.39 1.07
C LEU A 86 -30.09 29.25 0.13
N ALA A 87 -28.77 29.24 0.30
CA ALA A 87 -27.82 29.90 -0.56
C ALA A 87 -27.89 29.37 -2.01
N TYR A 88 -28.05 28.06 -2.18
CA TYR A 88 -28.33 27.46 -3.50
C TYR A 88 -29.58 28.08 -4.13
N MET A 89 -30.70 28.14 -3.41
CA MET A 89 -31.94 28.72 -3.94
C MET A 89 -31.82 30.22 -4.23
N CYS A 90 -31.21 30.99 -3.33
CA CYS A 90 -31.05 32.43 -3.49
C CYS A 90 -30.09 32.82 -4.63
N CYS A 91 -29.05 32.02 -4.87
CA CYS A 91 -28.14 32.21 -6.00
C CYS A 91 -28.69 31.57 -7.30
N GLY A 92 -29.87 30.96 -7.23
CA GLY A 92 -30.53 30.27 -8.35
C GLY A 92 -29.80 29.03 -8.84
N ILE A 93 -29.02 28.38 -7.98
CA ILE A 93 -28.19 27.22 -8.30
C ILE A 93 -29.04 25.95 -8.19
N LYS A 94 -29.02 25.13 -9.23
CA LYS A 94 -29.73 23.84 -9.33
C LYS A 94 -28.73 22.71 -9.59
N LYS A 95 -29.05 21.50 -9.14
CA LYS A 95 -28.27 20.28 -9.44
C LYS A 95 -28.92 19.54 -10.60
N LEU A 96 -28.13 19.26 -11.64
CA LEU A 96 -28.49 18.47 -12.81
C LEU A 96 -27.61 17.21 -12.85
N ASP A 97 -28.22 16.04 -13.02
CA ASP A 97 -27.56 14.73 -12.79
C ASP A 97 -26.31 14.47 -13.65
N ALA A 98 -26.24 15.01 -14.86
CA ALA A 98 -25.10 14.80 -15.77
C ALA A 98 -24.11 15.99 -15.85
N VAL A 99 -24.55 17.20 -15.49
CA VAL A 99 -23.80 18.46 -15.67
C VAL A 99 -23.28 18.99 -14.33
N GLY A 100 -23.83 18.51 -13.21
CA GLY A 100 -23.51 18.99 -11.87
C GLY A 100 -24.33 20.20 -11.48
N LEU A 101 -23.72 21.12 -10.73
CA LEU A 101 -24.38 22.35 -10.29
C LEU A 101 -24.38 23.40 -11.42
N VAL A 102 -25.49 24.10 -11.57
CA VAL A 102 -25.76 25.02 -12.68
C VAL A 102 -26.47 26.27 -12.15
N ASP A 103 -26.17 27.45 -12.69
CA ASP A 103 -26.78 28.72 -12.27
C ASP A 103 -28.23 28.93 -12.77
N LYS A 104 -28.81 30.08 -12.43
CA LYS A 104 -30.17 30.48 -12.86
C LYS A 104 -30.35 30.57 -14.38
N ASN A 105 -29.26 30.80 -15.11
CA ASN A 105 -29.22 30.94 -16.57
C ASN A 105 -28.85 29.64 -17.28
N GLY A 106 -28.63 28.54 -16.55
CA GLY A 106 -28.20 27.27 -17.14
C GLY A 106 -26.69 27.13 -17.34
N VAL A 107 -25.87 28.05 -16.83
CA VAL A 107 -24.40 28.01 -16.94
C VAL A 107 -23.81 27.05 -15.89
N PRO A 108 -23.04 26.02 -16.30
CA PRO A 108 -22.42 25.08 -15.38
C PRO A 108 -21.38 25.75 -14.47
N LEU A 109 -21.15 25.21 -13.28
CA LEU A 109 -20.09 25.70 -12.37
C LEU A 109 -18.71 25.78 -13.02
N SER A 110 -18.39 24.86 -13.94
CA SER A 110 -17.09 24.84 -14.64
C SER A 110 -16.87 26.07 -15.54
N GLY A 111 -17.95 26.77 -15.93
CA GLY A 111 -17.90 27.98 -16.72
C GLY A 111 -17.87 29.28 -15.89
N TRP A 112 -17.94 29.19 -14.56
CA TRP A 112 -17.89 30.37 -13.71
C TRP A 112 -16.49 30.96 -13.69
N ALA A 113 -16.39 32.26 -13.94
CA ALA A 113 -15.12 32.97 -13.90
C ALA A 113 -14.52 32.89 -12.49
N ARG A 114 -13.25 32.47 -12.41
CA ARG A 114 -12.51 32.37 -11.14
C ARG A 114 -12.15 33.75 -10.55
N ASN A 115 -12.25 34.80 -11.38
CA ASN A 115 -11.92 36.19 -11.04
C ASN A 115 -13.19 37.04 -10.94
N VAL A 116 -13.21 37.96 -9.96
CA VAL A 116 -14.32 38.90 -9.76
C VAL A 116 -14.13 40.06 -10.75
N ASP A 117 -14.93 40.10 -11.81
CA ASP A 117 -15.06 41.32 -12.59
C ASP A 117 -16.16 42.18 -11.95
N ILE A 118 -15.75 43.12 -11.09
CA ILE A 118 -16.64 44.04 -10.36
C ILE A 118 -17.32 45.02 -11.33
N SER A 119 -16.95 45.01 -12.62
CA SER A 119 -17.43 45.96 -13.64
C SER A 119 -18.83 45.69 -14.18
N SER A 120 -19.49 44.58 -13.82
CA SER A 120 -20.73 44.08 -14.47
C SER A 120 -22.03 44.30 -13.68
N PHE A 121 -22.05 45.08 -12.59
CA PHE A 121 -23.20 45.20 -11.67
C PHE A 121 -24.35 46.10 -12.15
N ASP A 122 -24.69 46.05 -13.45
CA ASP A 122 -25.81 46.81 -14.04
C ASP A 122 -27.12 45.99 -14.14
N SER A 123 -27.21 44.80 -13.53
CA SER A 123 -28.50 44.08 -13.46
C SER A 123 -29.36 44.64 -12.33
N VAL A 124 -30.04 45.74 -12.62
CA VAL A 124 -31.05 46.33 -11.77
C VAL A 124 -32.23 45.38 -11.68
N ASP A 125 -32.43 44.75 -10.51
CA ASP A 125 -33.70 44.11 -10.18
C ASP A 125 -34.69 45.23 -9.81
N GLU A 126 -35.25 45.87 -10.85
CA GLU A 126 -36.07 47.09 -10.79
C GLU A 126 -37.35 46.92 -9.95
N GLU A 127 -37.78 45.69 -9.69
CA GLU A 127 -39.10 45.41 -9.15
C GLU A 127 -39.20 45.57 -7.62
N THR A 128 -38.08 45.58 -6.88
CA THR A 128 -38.13 45.72 -5.40
C THR A 128 -37.92 47.16 -4.91
N TRP A 129 -37.18 47.98 -5.66
CA TRP A 129 -36.70 49.28 -5.17
C TRP A 129 -37.67 50.44 -5.44
N THR A 130 -38.50 50.32 -6.47
CA THR A 130 -39.53 51.32 -6.84
C THR A 130 -40.64 51.45 -5.79
N ALA A 131 -40.86 50.43 -4.95
CA ALA A 131 -41.85 50.44 -3.88
C ALA A 131 -41.41 51.23 -2.63
N LEU A 132 -40.10 51.35 -2.36
CA LEU A 132 -39.57 52.07 -1.19
C LEU A 132 -39.45 53.59 -1.44
N SER A 133 -39.32 54.02 -2.69
CA SER A 133 -39.27 55.44 -3.07
C SER A 133 -40.65 56.08 -3.23
N GLY A 134 -41.72 55.29 -3.34
CA GLY A 134 -43.05 55.76 -3.72
C GLY A 134 -43.93 56.27 -2.57
N GLN A 135 -43.49 56.12 -1.31
CA GLN A 135 -44.30 56.48 -0.16
C GLN A 135 -43.58 57.56 0.65
N GLU A 136 -44.27 58.70 0.82
CA GLU A 136 -43.99 59.75 1.82
C GLU A 136 -43.36 61.06 1.28
N GLY A 137 -44.24 61.96 0.81
CA GLY A 137 -44.17 63.43 0.90
C GLY A 137 -42.93 64.17 0.40
N SER A 138 -43.07 64.91 -0.71
CA SER A 138 -42.10 65.85 -1.32
C SER A 138 -40.67 65.69 -0.80
N LEU A 139 -39.97 64.69 -1.34
CA LEU A 139 -38.55 64.49 -1.07
C LEU A 139 -37.79 65.75 -1.46
N ASP A 140 -37.00 66.25 -0.53
CA ASP A 140 -35.98 67.25 -0.81
C ASP A 140 -34.96 66.65 -1.78
N GLU A 141 -34.51 67.44 -2.77
CA GLU A 141 -33.67 66.96 -3.88
C GLU A 141 -32.35 66.33 -3.37
N GLN A 142 -31.87 66.82 -2.23
CA GLN A 142 -30.67 66.34 -1.54
C GLN A 142 -30.88 65.01 -0.78
N ASP A 143 -32.11 64.67 -0.40
CA ASP A 143 -32.47 63.39 0.25
C ASP A 143 -32.58 62.26 -0.76
N GLY A 144 -33.11 62.57 -1.96
CA GLY A 144 -33.18 61.62 -3.07
C GLY A 144 -31.80 61.09 -3.49
N VAL A 145 -30.83 62.00 -3.68
CA VAL A 145 -29.45 61.63 -4.07
C VAL A 145 -28.79 60.71 -3.02
N TYR A 146 -28.92 61.04 -1.73
CA TYR A 146 -28.38 60.22 -0.64
C TYR A 146 -28.99 58.81 -0.62
N ILE A 147 -30.31 58.69 -0.78
CA ILE A 147 -31.00 57.41 -0.80
C ILE A 147 -30.55 56.58 -2.02
N SER A 148 -30.41 57.19 -3.20
CA SER A 148 -29.92 56.52 -4.40
C SER A 148 -28.49 55.97 -4.23
N GLU A 149 -27.57 56.74 -3.65
CA GLU A 149 -26.21 56.27 -3.34
C GLU A 149 -26.19 55.12 -2.33
N LEU A 150 -27.06 55.18 -1.33
CA LEU A 150 -27.18 54.14 -0.31
C LEU A 150 -27.73 52.83 -0.92
N LEU A 151 -28.74 52.92 -1.79
CA LEU A 151 -29.26 51.79 -2.54
C LEU A 151 -28.19 51.16 -3.44
N LYS A 152 -27.41 51.98 -4.15
CA LYS A 152 -26.28 51.50 -4.96
C LYS A 152 -25.25 50.76 -4.11
N SER A 153 -24.97 51.26 -2.91
CA SER A 153 -24.04 50.62 -1.96
C SER A 153 -24.59 49.28 -1.46
N VAL A 154 -25.88 49.20 -1.12
CA VAL A 154 -26.56 47.96 -0.70
C VAL A 154 -26.57 46.92 -1.81
N GLN A 155 -26.81 47.35 -3.05
CA GLN A 155 -26.78 46.48 -4.24
C GLN A 155 -25.38 45.91 -4.43
N MET A 156 -24.34 46.76 -4.44
CA MET A 156 -22.94 46.32 -4.54
C MET A 156 -22.57 45.31 -3.45
N VAL A 157 -22.95 45.57 -2.19
CA VAL A 157 -22.70 44.61 -1.09
C VAL A 157 -23.42 43.29 -1.34
N THR A 158 -24.68 43.35 -1.77
CA THR A 158 -25.50 42.17 -2.06
C THR A 158 -24.87 41.31 -3.15
N ASP A 159 -24.37 41.94 -4.21
CA ASP A 159 -23.82 41.20 -5.33
C ASP A 159 -22.42 40.63 -5.05
N VAL A 160 -21.61 41.36 -4.26
CA VAL A 160 -20.35 40.82 -3.72
C VAL A 160 -20.62 39.61 -2.84
N MET A 161 -21.65 39.66 -1.99
CA MET A 161 -22.05 38.52 -1.16
C MET A 161 -22.49 37.32 -2.02
N GLU A 162 -23.31 37.53 -3.05
CA GLU A 162 -23.71 36.46 -3.97
C GLU A 162 -22.50 35.83 -4.68
N THR A 163 -21.57 36.67 -5.16
CA THR A 163 -20.36 36.19 -5.85
C THR A 163 -19.44 35.40 -4.92
N LEU A 164 -19.30 35.81 -3.65
CA LEU A 164 -18.53 35.07 -2.65
C LEU A 164 -19.15 33.72 -2.34
N VAL A 165 -20.47 33.69 -2.12
CA VAL A 165 -21.22 32.46 -1.85
C VAL A 165 -21.10 31.47 -3.00
N LYS A 166 -21.26 31.94 -4.24
CA LYS A 166 -21.04 31.15 -5.46
C LYS A 166 -19.65 30.50 -5.48
N ARG A 167 -18.59 31.25 -5.14
CA ARG A 167 -17.23 30.69 -5.07
C ARG A 167 -17.04 29.65 -3.96
N VAL A 168 -17.62 29.88 -2.79
CA VAL A 168 -17.59 28.90 -1.70
C VAL A 168 -18.26 27.59 -2.14
N ILE A 169 -19.44 27.69 -2.77
CA ILE A 169 -20.17 26.53 -3.31
C ILE A 169 -19.32 25.77 -4.34
N MET A 170 -18.65 26.48 -5.26
CA MET A 170 -17.73 25.84 -6.22
C MET A 170 -16.62 25.08 -5.50
N ALA A 171 -15.90 25.74 -4.60
CA ALA A 171 -14.78 25.14 -3.88
C ALA A 171 -15.21 23.92 -3.06
N GLU A 172 -16.37 23.97 -2.41
CA GLU A 172 -16.94 22.84 -1.67
C GLU A 172 -17.27 21.66 -2.60
N SER A 173 -17.90 21.94 -3.74
CA SER A 173 -18.25 20.91 -4.72
C SER A 173 -17.02 20.25 -5.34
N GLU A 174 -16.02 21.04 -5.74
CA GLU A 174 -14.74 20.53 -6.27
C GLU A 174 -14.04 19.66 -5.22
N THR A 175 -13.97 20.14 -3.97
CA THR A 175 -13.38 19.38 -2.86
C THR A 175 -14.12 18.07 -2.61
N ALA A 176 -15.45 18.05 -2.71
CA ALA A 176 -16.24 16.83 -2.57
C ALA A 176 -15.94 15.82 -3.69
N THR A 177 -15.87 16.28 -4.94
CA THR A 177 -15.51 15.40 -6.07
C THR A 177 -14.08 14.87 -5.97
N GLU A 178 -13.14 15.67 -5.49
CA GLU A 178 -11.75 15.24 -5.34
C GLU A 178 -11.60 14.22 -4.19
N LYS A 179 -12.35 14.40 -3.09
CA LYS A 179 -12.44 13.38 -2.03
C LYS A 179 -12.95 12.05 -2.57
N GLU A 180 -13.98 12.07 -3.41
CA GLU A 180 -14.52 10.85 -4.03
C GLU A 180 -13.47 10.15 -4.90
N LYS A 181 -12.76 10.88 -5.78
CA LYS A 181 -11.67 10.31 -6.59
C LYS A 181 -10.57 9.67 -5.73
N VAL A 182 -10.19 10.31 -4.62
CA VAL A 182 -9.20 9.77 -3.69
C VAL A 182 -9.69 8.45 -3.07
N THR A 183 -10.95 8.37 -2.66
CA THR A 183 -11.52 7.13 -2.11
C THR A 183 -11.51 5.99 -3.13
N VAL A 184 -11.93 6.26 -4.38
CA VAL A 184 -11.88 5.29 -5.48
C VAL A 184 -10.43 4.83 -5.75
N GLY A 185 -9.49 5.77 -5.85
CA GLY A 185 -8.07 5.45 -6.04
C GLY A 185 -7.49 4.61 -4.90
N GLN A 186 -7.90 4.86 -3.66
CA GLN A 186 -7.47 4.07 -2.50
C GLN A 186 -7.98 2.62 -2.56
N GLU A 187 -9.21 2.40 -3.02
CA GLU A 187 -9.76 1.05 -3.22
C GLU A 187 -9.01 0.29 -4.33
N GLU A 188 -8.70 0.96 -5.44
CA GLU A 188 -7.90 0.36 -6.52
C GLU A 188 -6.49 -0.02 -6.05
N ILE A 189 -5.84 0.84 -5.25
CA ILE A 189 -4.53 0.55 -4.67
C ILE A 189 -4.60 -0.69 -3.77
N LYS A 190 -5.61 -0.79 -2.90
CA LYS A 190 -5.81 -1.98 -2.05
C LYS A 190 -5.99 -3.25 -2.89
N LYS A 191 -6.79 -3.17 -3.97
CA LYS A 191 -7.00 -4.29 -4.89
C LYS A 191 -5.69 -4.72 -5.58
N LYS A 192 -4.91 -3.75 -6.07
CA LYS A 192 -3.61 -4.02 -6.70
C LYS A 192 -2.59 -4.60 -5.71
N ALA A 193 -2.58 -4.13 -4.46
CA ALA A 193 -1.72 -4.69 -3.41
C ALA A 193 -1.99 -6.18 -3.16
N VAL A 194 -3.28 -6.58 -3.10
CA VAL A 194 -3.66 -8.00 -2.98
C VAL A 194 -3.24 -8.82 -4.20
N GLN A 195 -3.32 -8.25 -5.41
CA GLN A 195 -2.85 -8.93 -6.62
C GLN A 195 -1.34 -9.17 -6.60
N ILE A 196 -0.56 -8.18 -6.15
CA ILE A 196 0.90 -8.31 -6.02
C ILE A 196 1.26 -9.41 -5.01
N ASP A 197 0.61 -9.45 -3.84
CA ASP A 197 0.82 -10.52 -2.85
C ASP A 197 0.51 -11.91 -3.42
N ASN A 198 -0.58 -12.04 -4.17
CA ASN A 198 -0.93 -13.30 -4.84
C ASN A 198 0.10 -13.72 -5.89
N ILE A 199 0.63 -12.76 -6.68
CA ILE A 199 1.67 -13.04 -7.67
C ILE A 199 2.94 -13.54 -6.97
N GLN A 200 3.35 -12.89 -5.88
CA GLN A 200 4.50 -13.33 -5.08
C GLN A 200 4.33 -14.77 -4.57
N ARG A 201 3.15 -15.10 -4.04
CA ARG A 201 2.85 -16.47 -3.60
C ARG A 201 2.92 -17.50 -4.74
N VAL A 202 2.48 -17.12 -5.94
CA VAL A 202 2.58 -17.98 -7.12
C VAL A 202 4.03 -18.17 -7.53
N GLU A 203 4.85 -17.12 -7.48
CA GLU A 203 6.28 -17.18 -7.76
C GLU A 203 7.00 -18.13 -6.79
N ASP A 204 6.75 -18.00 -5.50
CA ASP A 204 7.30 -18.89 -4.47
C ASP A 204 6.94 -20.38 -4.73
N LEU A 205 5.69 -20.64 -5.16
CA LEU A 205 5.24 -21.99 -5.52
C LEU A 205 5.92 -22.53 -6.78
N VAL A 206 6.18 -21.66 -7.77
CA VAL A 206 6.91 -22.04 -9.00
C VAL A 206 8.37 -22.37 -8.68
N GLU A 207 9.02 -21.61 -7.80
CA GLU A 207 10.37 -21.90 -7.33
C GLU A 207 10.44 -23.22 -6.53
N GLU A 208 9.51 -23.45 -5.61
CA GLU A 208 9.41 -24.72 -4.87
C GLU A 208 9.18 -25.91 -5.81
N THR A 209 8.28 -25.76 -6.78
CA THR A 209 8.02 -26.80 -7.80
C THR A 209 9.28 -27.11 -8.62
N SER A 210 10.07 -26.08 -8.95
CA SER A 210 11.34 -26.26 -9.67
C SER A 210 12.38 -27.00 -8.82
N ARG A 211 12.50 -26.66 -7.52
CA ARG A 211 13.35 -27.40 -6.57
C ARG A 211 12.89 -28.85 -6.36
N GLN A 212 11.59 -29.11 -6.35
CA GLN A 212 11.05 -30.47 -6.26
C GLN A 212 11.39 -31.28 -7.52
N ARG A 213 11.26 -30.69 -8.71
CA ARG A 213 11.61 -31.33 -9.98
C ARG A 213 13.10 -31.71 -10.04
N GLN A 214 13.97 -30.81 -9.58
CA GLN A 214 15.41 -31.09 -9.52
C GLN A 214 15.72 -32.28 -8.61
N ARG A 215 15.17 -32.29 -7.38
CA ARG A 215 15.33 -33.42 -6.44
C ARG A 215 14.79 -34.73 -7.01
N ALA A 216 13.66 -34.70 -7.73
CA ALA A 216 13.12 -35.88 -8.38
C ALA A 216 14.07 -36.44 -9.46
N SER A 217 14.69 -35.57 -10.26
CA SER A 217 15.68 -35.96 -11.27
C SER A 217 16.95 -36.57 -10.65
N GLU A 218 17.44 -36.00 -9.53
CA GLU A 218 18.58 -36.55 -8.79
C GLU A 218 18.28 -37.93 -8.22
N ASN A 219 17.10 -38.10 -7.61
CA ASN A 219 16.66 -39.40 -7.09
C ASN A 219 16.52 -40.44 -8.21
N GLU A 220 16.03 -40.06 -9.39
CA GLU A 220 15.94 -40.95 -10.55
C GLU A 220 17.33 -41.39 -11.04
N GLN A 221 18.30 -40.47 -11.07
CA GLN A 221 19.68 -40.80 -11.41
C GLN A 221 20.31 -41.77 -10.40
N GLU A 222 20.12 -41.53 -9.10
CA GLU A 222 20.62 -42.41 -8.05
C GLU A 222 19.97 -43.79 -8.11
N LEU A 223 18.66 -43.85 -8.37
CA LEU A 223 17.95 -45.11 -8.58
C LEU A 223 18.52 -45.89 -9.77
N CYS A 224 18.87 -45.21 -10.87
CA CYS A 224 19.52 -45.84 -12.01
C CYS A 224 20.91 -46.41 -11.67
N ARG A 225 21.72 -45.69 -10.88
CA ARG A 225 23.03 -46.17 -10.40
C ARG A 225 22.88 -47.42 -9.54
N VAL A 226 21.98 -47.37 -8.55
CA VAL A 226 21.71 -48.51 -7.67
C VAL A 226 21.26 -49.74 -8.47
N LYS A 227 20.40 -49.57 -9.47
CA LYS A 227 19.99 -50.69 -10.36
C LYS A 227 21.18 -51.29 -11.10
N GLN A 228 22.10 -50.46 -11.61
CA GLN A 228 23.31 -50.94 -12.29
C GLN A 228 24.23 -51.70 -11.33
N ASP A 229 24.39 -51.22 -10.11
CA ASP A 229 25.18 -51.91 -9.07
C ASP A 229 24.58 -53.27 -8.72
N PHE A 230 23.24 -53.35 -8.61
CA PHE A 230 22.54 -54.61 -8.38
C PHE A 230 22.72 -55.62 -9.53
N GLU A 231 22.68 -55.17 -10.78
CA GLU A 231 22.90 -56.07 -11.91
C GLU A 231 24.36 -56.55 -11.97
N SER A 232 25.31 -55.67 -11.63
CA SER A 232 26.74 -56.02 -11.51
C SER A 232 26.96 -57.04 -10.40
N LEU A 233 26.33 -56.84 -9.24
CA LEU A 233 26.37 -57.77 -8.12
C LEU A 233 25.77 -59.13 -8.48
N LYS A 234 24.64 -59.14 -9.18
CA LYS A 234 23.99 -60.36 -9.67
C LYS A 234 24.88 -61.14 -10.64
N SER A 235 25.57 -60.46 -11.55
CA SER A 235 26.57 -61.07 -12.43
C SER A 235 27.71 -61.69 -11.62
N TYR A 236 28.26 -60.95 -10.64
CA TYR A 236 29.33 -61.42 -9.78
C TYR A 236 28.94 -62.68 -8.98
N VAL A 237 27.75 -62.68 -8.36
CA VAL A 237 27.20 -63.85 -7.66
C VAL A 237 27.04 -65.04 -8.61
N SER A 238 26.60 -64.81 -9.85
CA SER A 238 26.45 -65.88 -10.84
C SER A 238 27.81 -66.51 -11.18
N THR A 239 28.85 -65.70 -11.36
CA THR A 239 30.23 -66.20 -11.54
C THR A 239 30.71 -67.01 -10.33
N LEU A 240 30.46 -66.52 -9.10
CA LEU A 240 30.84 -67.24 -7.89
C LEU A 240 30.14 -68.60 -7.78
N ILE A 241 28.87 -68.70 -8.19
CA ILE A 241 28.14 -69.98 -8.25
C ILE A 241 28.84 -70.94 -9.22
N SER A 242 29.19 -70.50 -10.42
CA SER A 242 29.90 -71.34 -11.41
C SER A 242 31.29 -71.81 -10.92
N VAL A 243 32.03 -70.92 -10.23
CA VAL A 243 33.31 -71.28 -9.60
C VAL A 243 33.10 -72.34 -8.52
N ARG A 244 32.09 -72.17 -7.65
CA ARG A 244 31.75 -73.15 -6.61
C ARG A 244 31.41 -74.51 -7.21
N GLU A 245 30.63 -74.56 -8.28
CA GLU A 245 30.27 -75.81 -8.97
C GLU A 245 31.49 -76.51 -9.55
N THR A 246 32.41 -75.75 -10.14
CA THR A 246 33.68 -76.28 -10.67
C THR A 246 34.55 -76.86 -9.56
N LEU A 247 34.69 -76.15 -8.44
CA LEU A 247 35.43 -76.63 -7.26
C LEU A 247 34.81 -77.90 -6.67
N LEU A 248 33.47 -77.96 -6.55
CA LEU A 248 32.76 -79.16 -6.09
C LEU A 248 32.98 -80.37 -7.02
N SER A 249 33.10 -80.13 -8.34
CA SER A 249 33.43 -81.19 -9.31
C SER A 249 34.87 -81.67 -9.15
N SER A 250 35.81 -80.73 -9.04
CA SER A 250 37.24 -81.04 -8.81
C SER A 250 37.45 -81.83 -7.52
N GLU A 251 36.75 -81.47 -6.45
CA GLU A 251 36.79 -82.17 -5.16
C GLU A 251 36.39 -83.65 -5.31
N LYS A 252 35.31 -83.94 -6.04
CA LYS A 252 34.89 -85.33 -6.33
C LYS A 252 35.94 -86.10 -7.13
N GLN A 253 36.63 -85.42 -8.06
CA GLN A 253 37.73 -86.03 -8.81
C GLN A 253 38.91 -86.34 -7.89
N PHE A 254 39.30 -85.43 -7.01
CA PHE A 254 40.35 -85.67 -6.01
C PHE A 254 40.02 -86.86 -5.11
N GLN A 255 38.79 -86.96 -4.60
CA GLN A 255 38.35 -88.12 -3.81
C GLN A 255 38.44 -89.45 -4.58
N THR A 256 38.22 -89.42 -5.90
CA THR A 256 38.39 -90.60 -6.75
C THR A 256 39.86 -90.96 -6.91
N ILE A 257 40.73 -89.96 -7.12
CA ILE A 257 42.18 -90.13 -7.22
C ILE A 257 42.75 -90.66 -5.90
N GLU A 258 42.31 -90.14 -4.76
CA GLU A 258 42.73 -90.60 -3.43
C GLU A 258 42.44 -92.09 -3.24
N LYS A 259 41.25 -92.57 -3.59
CA LYS A 259 40.91 -94.02 -3.55
C LYS A 259 41.81 -94.86 -4.45
N HIS A 260 42.15 -94.35 -5.63
CA HIS A 260 43.10 -95.03 -6.52
C HIS A 260 44.50 -95.08 -5.91
N PHE A 261 44.93 -93.99 -5.26
CA PHE A 261 46.22 -93.90 -4.58
C PHE A 261 46.30 -94.86 -3.40
N GLU A 262 45.27 -94.93 -2.56
CA GLU A 262 45.16 -95.91 -1.47
C GLU A 262 45.29 -97.35 -1.98
N ARG A 263 44.58 -97.69 -3.06
CA ARG A 263 44.68 -99.02 -3.69
C ARG A 263 46.07 -99.31 -4.24
N LEU A 264 46.71 -98.30 -4.85
CA LEU A 264 48.07 -98.44 -5.38
C LEU A 264 49.07 -98.68 -4.25
N VAL A 265 49.00 -97.90 -3.17
CA VAL A 265 49.85 -98.08 -1.97
C VAL A 265 49.69 -99.49 -1.41
N ALA A 266 48.46 -99.96 -1.20
CA ALA A 266 48.20 -101.31 -0.69
C ALA A 266 48.78 -102.40 -1.61
N LYS A 267 48.64 -102.26 -2.93
CA LYS A 267 49.21 -103.21 -3.90
C LYS A 267 50.74 -103.17 -3.90
N THR A 268 51.34 -101.99 -3.80
CA THR A 268 52.79 -101.83 -3.70
C THR A 268 53.32 -102.52 -2.45
N SER A 269 52.69 -102.33 -1.29
CA SER A 269 53.07 -103.04 -0.06
C SER A 269 52.97 -104.57 -0.18
N LEU A 270 51.92 -105.10 -0.83
CA LEU A 270 51.78 -106.54 -1.08
C LEU A 270 52.86 -107.09 -2.02
N LEU A 271 53.17 -106.37 -3.09
CA LEU A 271 54.21 -106.78 -4.03
C LEU A 271 55.60 -106.74 -3.37
N GLU A 272 55.84 -105.78 -2.48
CA GLU A 272 57.09 -105.68 -1.73
C GLU A 272 57.26 -106.86 -0.76
N THR A 273 56.22 -107.29 -0.05
CA THR A 273 56.28 -108.48 0.81
C THR A 273 56.44 -109.77 0.01
N GLU A 274 55.74 -109.92 -1.11
CA GLU A 274 55.91 -111.08 -2.02
C GLU A 274 57.33 -111.14 -2.59
N LYS A 275 57.89 -109.99 -2.99
CA LYS A 275 59.27 -109.88 -3.47
C LYS A 275 60.26 -110.35 -2.39
N LEU A 276 60.14 -109.87 -1.16
CA LEU A 276 61.02 -110.28 -0.05
C LEU A 276 60.95 -111.79 0.22
N LEU A 277 59.76 -112.39 0.15
CA LEU A 277 59.60 -113.85 0.30
C LEU A 277 60.29 -114.62 -0.82
N LYS A 278 60.11 -114.21 -2.08
CA LYS A 278 60.76 -114.84 -3.24
C LYS A 278 62.28 -114.68 -3.20
N GLU A 279 62.79 -113.51 -2.80
CA GLU A 279 64.22 -113.28 -2.61
C GLU A 279 64.80 -114.23 -1.53
N ALA A 280 64.08 -114.43 -0.42
CA ALA A 280 64.49 -115.39 0.62
C ALA A 280 64.46 -116.85 0.11
N GLU A 281 63.47 -117.24 -0.70
CA GLU A 281 63.38 -118.57 -1.30
C GLU A 281 64.52 -118.82 -2.31
N VAL A 282 64.81 -117.86 -3.18
CA VAL A 282 65.95 -117.91 -4.11
C VAL A 282 67.27 -118.06 -3.35
N GLN A 283 67.46 -117.29 -2.26
CA GLN A 283 68.65 -117.40 -1.42
C GLN A 283 68.81 -118.80 -0.83
N LYS A 284 67.73 -119.39 -0.32
CA LYS A 284 67.72 -120.77 0.20
C LYS A 284 68.05 -121.81 -0.87
N LEU A 285 67.46 -121.68 -2.07
CA LEU A 285 67.75 -122.57 -3.20
C LEU A 285 69.21 -122.44 -3.67
N MET A 286 69.77 -121.23 -3.63
CA MET A 286 71.18 -121.00 -3.96
C MET A 286 72.11 -121.70 -2.96
N GLU A 287 71.83 -121.59 -1.66
CA GLU A 287 72.57 -122.30 -0.60
C GLU A 287 72.49 -123.83 -0.78
N GLU A 288 71.31 -124.37 -1.09
CA GLU A 288 71.14 -125.78 -1.37
C GLU A 288 71.89 -126.24 -2.62
N ASN A 289 71.87 -125.44 -3.69
CA ASN A 289 72.58 -125.75 -4.93
C ASN A 289 74.10 -125.77 -4.72
N VAL A 290 74.64 -124.81 -3.96
CA VAL A 290 76.06 -124.81 -3.54
C VAL A 290 76.39 -126.09 -2.76
N ARG A 291 75.52 -126.49 -1.81
CA ARG A 291 75.70 -127.72 -1.04
C ARG A 291 75.68 -128.97 -1.92
N LEU A 292 74.74 -129.06 -2.87
CA LEU A 292 74.64 -130.18 -3.80
C LEU A 292 75.82 -130.24 -4.76
N SER A 293 76.28 -129.10 -5.28
CA SER A 293 77.48 -129.00 -6.12
C SER A 293 78.72 -129.51 -5.37
N ALA A 294 78.93 -129.08 -4.12
CA ALA A 294 80.02 -129.58 -3.28
C ALA A 294 79.92 -131.11 -3.01
N LEU A 295 78.70 -131.65 -2.91
CA LEU A 295 78.48 -133.09 -2.78
C LEU A 295 78.78 -133.84 -4.09
N LEU A 296 78.39 -133.26 -5.23
CA LEU A 296 78.68 -133.79 -6.56
C LEU A 296 80.19 -133.84 -6.79
N ASP A 297 80.92 -132.75 -6.54
CA ASP A 297 82.39 -132.69 -6.63
C ASP A 297 83.04 -133.80 -5.80
N LYS A 298 82.55 -134.01 -4.58
CA LYS A 298 83.02 -135.09 -3.69
C LYS A 298 82.77 -136.47 -4.30
N LYS A 299 81.62 -136.69 -4.94
CA LYS A 299 81.28 -137.97 -5.59
C LYS A 299 82.05 -138.20 -6.88
N GLU A 300 82.26 -137.16 -7.69
CA GLU A 300 83.12 -137.22 -8.87
C GLU A 300 84.56 -137.54 -8.48
N ALA A 301 85.11 -136.88 -7.45
CA ALA A 301 86.44 -137.19 -6.92
C ALA A 301 86.54 -138.65 -6.43
N GLN A 302 85.51 -139.16 -5.75
CA GLN A 302 85.44 -140.58 -5.35
C GLN A 302 85.43 -141.53 -6.56
N LEU A 303 84.65 -141.22 -7.60
CA LEU A 303 84.59 -142.02 -8.83
C LEU A 303 85.92 -142.00 -9.59
N VAL A 304 86.57 -140.84 -9.73
CA VAL A 304 87.88 -140.73 -10.36
C VAL A 304 88.93 -141.56 -9.61
N ALA A 305 88.96 -141.46 -8.27
CA ALA A 305 89.84 -142.27 -7.45
C ALA A 305 89.58 -143.77 -7.61
N MET A 306 88.31 -144.19 -7.61
CA MET A 306 87.93 -145.59 -7.84
C MET A 306 88.31 -146.06 -9.25
N ASN A 307 88.10 -145.23 -10.28
CA ASN A 307 88.47 -145.55 -11.66
C ASN A 307 89.99 -145.72 -11.81
N GLU A 308 90.78 -144.85 -11.16
CA GLU A 308 92.24 -144.97 -11.16
C GLU A 308 92.70 -146.22 -10.38
N GLN A 309 92.05 -146.56 -9.26
CA GLN A 309 92.28 -147.83 -8.56
C GLN A 309 92.01 -149.04 -9.47
N CYS A 310 90.86 -149.07 -10.19
CA CYS A 310 90.55 -150.11 -11.15
C CYS A 310 91.62 -150.20 -12.27
N LYS A 311 92.12 -149.06 -12.74
CA LYS A 311 93.17 -148.98 -13.76
C LYS A 311 94.51 -149.53 -13.26
N VAL A 312 94.91 -149.20 -12.03
CA VAL A 312 96.10 -149.77 -11.36
C VAL A 312 95.94 -151.28 -11.15
N MET A 313 94.77 -151.74 -10.73
CA MET A 313 94.48 -153.17 -10.61
C MET A 313 94.59 -153.88 -11.97
N ALA A 314 94.12 -153.28 -13.06
CA ALA A 314 94.25 -153.82 -14.41
C ALA A 314 95.71 -153.86 -14.90
N LEU A 315 96.50 -152.81 -14.63
CA LEU A 315 97.93 -152.76 -14.97
C LEU A 315 98.76 -153.76 -14.16
N ASN A 316 98.45 -153.94 -12.87
CA ASN A 316 99.10 -154.94 -12.02
C ASN A 316 98.74 -156.38 -12.42
N ALA A 317 97.52 -156.61 -12.93
CA ALA A 317 97.14 -157.90 -13.52
C ALA A 317 97.79 -158.16 -14.90
N SER A 318 98.35 -157.12 -15.54
CA SER A 318 99.05 -157.22 -16.84
C SER A 318 100.57 -157.41 -16.70
N ASN A 319 101.10 -157.37 -15.47
CA ASN A 319 102.53 -157.53 -15.14
C ASN A 319 102.82 -158.85 -14.37
N ILE A 320 102.00 -159.88 -14.61
CA ILE A 320 102.23 -161.29 -14.23
C ILE A 320 102.18 -162.14 -15.50
#